data_AF-A0AAJ1VN40-F1
#
_entry.id   AF-A0AAJ1VN40-F1
#
_cell.length_a   1.000
_cell.length_b   1.000
_cell.length_c   1.000
_cell.angle_alpha   90.00
_cell.angle_beta   90.00
_cell.angle_gamma   90.00
#
_symmetry.space_group_name_H-M   'P 1'
#
loop_
_entity.id
_entity.type
_entity.pdbx_description
1 polymer ?
#
loop_
_entity_poly.entity_id
_entity_poly.type
_entity_poly.pdbx_seq_one_letter_code
_entity_poly.pdbx_strand_id
1 'polypeptide(L)' 'MRSDERKPGFKPVHKRYIVERTFAWFDNNRRLSRNYEFLMETLENMVKLSAIKLLLKKN' A
#
# COMPACT_ATOMS: atom_id res chain seq x y z
N MET A 1 30.90 19.31 1.35
CA MET A 1 29.74 19.55 0.45
C MET A 1 29.43 18.23 -0.24
N ARG A 2 28.17 17.76 -0.21
CA ARG A 2 27.76 16.62 -1.03
C ARG A 2 27.95 17.04 -2.50
N SER A 3 28.67 16.26 -3.28
CA SER A 3 28.71 16.43 -4.72
C SER A 3 27.28 16.26 -5.24
N ASP A 4 26.73 17.33 -5.81
CA ASP A 4 25.45 17.29 -6.54
C ASP A 4 25.67 16.53 -7.85
N GLU A 5 25.83 15.21 -7.76
CA GLU A 5 25.64 14.35 -8.90
C GLU A 5 24.20 14.54 -9.37
N ARG A 6 24.04 15.01 -10.61
CA ARG A 6 22.74 15.31 -11.22
C ARG A 6 21.98 14.00 -11.40
N LYS A 7 21.24 13.59 -10.37
CA LYS A 7 20.41 12.40 -10.41
C LYS A 7 19.41 12.54 -11.57
N PRO A 8 19.16 11.48 -12.35
CA PRO A 8 18.12 11.52 -13.36
C PRO A 8 16.80 11.94 -12.71
N GLY A 9 16.08 12.87 -13.35
CA GLY A 9 14.80 13.37 -12.86
C GLY A 9 13.76 12.27 -12.68
N PHE A 10 12.68 12.56 -11.94
CA PHE A 10 11.60 11.60 -11.69
C PHE A 10 10.99 11.11 -13.02
N LYS A 11 11.02 9.79 -13.24
CA LYS A 11 10.37 9.13 -14.37
C LYS A 11 9.15 8.35 -13.85
N PRO A 12 7.91 8.83 -14.10
CA PRO A 12 6.71 8.12 -13.67
C PRO A 12 6.65 6.72 -14.30
N VAL A 13 6.37 5.70 -13.48
CA VAL A 13 6.11 4.35 -13.98
C VAL A 13 4.64 4.27 -14.39
N HIS A 14 4.38 3.78 -15.61
CA HIS A 14 3.04 3.63 -16.13
C HIS A 14 2.18 2.76 -15.19
N LYS A 15 0.94 3.20 -14.90
CA LYS A 15 -0.03 2.54 -13.99
C LYS A 15 0.38 2.41 -12.52
N ARG A 16 1.50 3.00 -12.09
CA ARG A 16 1.93 3.00 -10.68
C ARG A 16 0.86 3.49 -9.71
N TYR A 17 0.06 4.47 -10.14
CA TYR A 17 -1.05 5.00 -9.36
C TYR A 17 -2.11 3.95 -8.96
N ILE A 18 -2.25 2.85 -9.72
CA ILE A 18 -3.22 1.79 -9.40
C ILE A 18 -2.77 1.07 -8.12
N VAL A 19 -1.47 0.73 -8.04
CA VAL A 19 -0.88 0.05 -6.88
C VAL A 19 -0.87 0.97 -5.67
N GLU A 20 -0.45 2.21 -5.84
CA GLU A 20 -0.43 3.21 -4.76
C GLU A 20 -1.83 3.47 -4.20
N ARG A 21 -2.85 3.49 -5.06
CA ARG A 21 -4.25 3.64 -4.64
C ARG A 21 -4.75 2.45 -3.82
N THR A 22 -4.34 1.22 -4.15
CA THR A 22 -4.67 0.04 -3.33
C THR A 22 -4.09 0.18 -1.93
N PHE A 23 -2.84 0.65 -1.80
CA PHE A 23 -2.24 0.89 -0.48
C PHE A 23 -2.95 2.02 0.29
N ALA A 24 -3.33 3.11 -0.39
CA ALA A 24 -4.12 4.18 0.23
C ALA A 24 -5.49 3.66 0.74
N TRP A 25 -6.11 2.71 0.05
CA TRP A 25 -7.35 2.08 0.54
C TRP A 25 -7.12 1.16 1.74
N PHE A 26 -5.97 0.51 1.83
CA PHE A 26 -5.63 -0.29 3.01
C PHE A 26 -5.35 0.56 4.24
N ASP A 27 -4.79 1.76 4.09
CA ASP A 27 -4.57 2.67 5.22
C ASP A 27 -5.89 3.13 5.88
N ASN A 28 -6.98 3.18 5.10
CA ASN A 28 -8.33 3.40 5.65
C ASN A 28 -8.86 2.22 6.51
N ASN A 29 -8.22 1.06 6.47
CA ASN A 29 -8.52 -0.02 7.41
C ASN A 29 -7.69 0.16 8.68
N ARG A 30 -8.36 0.49 9.80
CA ARG A 30 -7.71 0.77 11.10
C ARG A 30 -6.66 -0.27 11.52
N ARG A 31 -6.89 -1.56 11.21
CA ARG A 31 -5.97 -2.64 11.59
C ARG A 31 -4.77 -2.79 10.65
N LEU A 32 -4.79 -2.18 9.46
CA LEU A 32 -3.68 -2.17 8.50
C LEU A 32 -2.86 -0.87 8.50
N SER A 33 -3.36 0.20 9.15
CA SER A 33 -2.64 1.48 9.23
C SER A 33 -1.29 1.36 9.97
N ARG A 34 -1.14 0.35 10.83
CA ARG A 34 0.15 -0.12 11.36
C ARG A 34 0.14 -1.63 11.48
N ASN A 35 1.32 -2.25 11.57
CA ASN A 35 1.42 -3.65 11.92
C ASN A 35 1.11 -3.84 13.41
N TYR A 36 -0.12 -4.25 13.72
CA TYR A 36 -0.56 -4.57 15.07
C TYR A 36 -0.55 -6.07 15.36
N GLU A 37 -0.34 -6.91 14.35
CA GLU A 37 -0.50 -8.36 14.49
C GLU A 37 0.82 -8.99 14.94
N PHE A 38 0.75 -9.91 15.90
CA PHE A 38 1.93 -10.61 16.42
C PHE A 38 2.45 -11.68 15.45
N LEU A 39 1.54 -12.37 14.77
CA LEU A 39 1.85 -13.43 13.82
C LEU A 39 1.73 -12.92 12.39
N MET A 40 2.68 -13.33 11.54
CA MET A 40 2.68 -12.99 10.11
C MET A 40 1.44 -13.51 9.39
N GLU A 41 0.96 -14.70 9.78
CA GLU A 41 -0.25 -15.31 9.24
C GLU A 41 -1.49 -14.46 9.50
N THR A 42 -1.59 -13.87 10.70
CA THR A 42 -2.70 -12.98 11.05
C THR A 42 -2.64 -11.69 10.24
N LEU A 43 -1.45 -11.11 10.06
CA LEU A 43 -1.26 -9.94 9.20
C LEU A 43 -1.68 -10.24 7.75
N GLU A 44 -1.26 -11.38 7.21
CA GLU A 44 -1.62 -11.79 5.85
C GLU A 44 -3.14 -11.94 5.69
N ASN A 45 -3.80 -12.58 6.67
CA ASN A 45 -5.25 -12.73 6.68
C ASN A 45 -5.97 -11.38 6.76
N MET A 46 -5.45 -10.42 7.53
CA MET A 46 -6.00 -9.07 7.61
C MET A 46 -5.91 -8.30 6.28
N VAL A 47 -4.82 -8.47 5.53
CA VAL A 47 -4.69 -7.90 4.17
C VAL A 47 -5.70 -8.54 3.21
N LYS A 48 -5.82 -9.86 3.20
CA LYS A 48 -6.81 -10.60 2.37
C LYS A 48 -8.24 -10.15 2.66
N LEU A 49 -8.62 -10.08 3.94
CA LEU A 49 -9.94 -9.61 4.36
C LEU A 49 -10.21 -8.18 3.91
N SER A 50 -9.21 -7.31 3.98
CA SER A 50 -9.33 -5.91 3.54
C SER A 50 -9.54 -5.80 2.03
N ALA A 51 -8.83 -6.61 1.24
CA ALA A 51 -9.02 -6.69 -0.20
C ALA A 51 -10.45 -7.16 -0.56
N ILE A 52 -10.93 -8.22 0.11
CA ILE A 52 -12.31 -8.72 -0.09
C ILE A 52 -13.34 -7.63 0.23
N LYS A 53 -13.19 -6.92 1.36
CA LYS A 53 -14.08 -5.80 1.73
C LYS A 53 -14.10 -4.69 0.67
N LEU A 54 -12.95 -4.35 0.09
CA LEU A 54 -12.87 -3.34 -0.97
C LEU A 54 -13.57 -3.78 -2.25
N LEU A 55 -13.47 -5.07 -2.61
CA LEU A 55 -14.18 -5.64 -3.76
C LEU A 55 -15.69 -5.65 -3.53
N LEU A 56 -16.14 -6.05 -2.33
CA LEU A 56 -17.57 -6.09 -1.99
C LEU A 56 -18.21 -4.70 -1.89
N LYS A 57 -17.47 -3.68 -1.43
CA LYS A 57 -17.97 -2.30 -1.33
C LYS A 57 -18.23 -1.64 -2.70
N LYS A 58 -17.71 -2.23 -3.78
CA LYS A 58 -17.80 -1.70 -5.15
C LYS A 58 -18.97 -2.24 -5.99
N ASN A 59 -19.86 -3.01 -5.38
CA ASN A 59 -21.12 -3.43 -6.00
C ASN A 59 -22.25 -2.44 -5.70
#